data_AF-K2CBX3-F1
#
_entry.id   AF-K2CBX3-F1
#
_cell.length_a   1.000
_cell.length_b   1.000
_cell.length_c   1.000
_cell.angle_alpha   90.00
_cell.angle_beta   90.00
_cell.angle_gamma   90.00
#
_symmetry.space_group_name_H-M   'P 1'
#
loop_
_entity.id
_entity.type
_entity.pdbx_description
1 polymer ?
#
loop_
_entity_poly.entity_id
_entity_poly.type
_entity_poly.pdbx_seq_one_letter_code
_entity_poly.pdbx_strand_id
1 'polypeptide(L)'
;MKDYKLDAEELQILRDIEDGKYKSVDNLKEVIKRAREAARNTLLKTKNINIRLPYKDIQKLKAKAAENNLPYQTLISMLLRQYTNGDISITL
;
A
#
# COMPACT_ATOMS: atom_id res chain seq x y z
N MET A 1 -2.68 28.75 -11.39
CA MET A 1 -1.81 27.57 -11.21
C MET A 1 -1.98 27.12 -9.77
N LYS A 2 -2.19 25.81 -9.52
CA LYS A 2 -2.39 25.29 -8.16
C LYS A 2 -1.04 25.33 -7.42
N ASP A 3 -0.99 26.01 -6.28
CA ASP A 3 0.16 26.01 -5.38
C ASP A 3 0.28 24.62 -4.74
N TYR A 4 1.21 23.81 -5.24
CA TYR A 4 1.58 22.55 -4.59
C TYR A 4 2.57 22.88 -3.48
N LYS A 5 2.15 22.67 -2.23
CA LYS A 5 3.09 22.64 -1.09
C LYS A 5 3.90 21.36 -1.20
N LEU A 6 5.00 21.43 -1.93
CA LEU A 6 5.96 20.35 -2.04
C LEU A 6 6.71 20.25 -0.71
N ASP A 7 6.88 19.03 -0.21
CA ASP A 7 7.74 18.80 0.93
C ASP A 7 9.23 18.94 0.54
N ALA A 8 10.12 18.92 1.54
CA ALA A 8 11.54 19.12 1.32
C ALA A 8 12.17 18.03 0.43
N GLU A 9 11.63 16.81 0.45
CA GLU A 9 12.10 15.70 -0.37
C GLU A 9 11.65 15.87 -1.82
N GLU A 10 10.39 16.24 -2.04
CA GLU A 10 9.83 16.50 -3.37
C GLU A 10 10.55 17.66 -4.09
N LEU A 11 10.85 18.73 -3.36
CA LEU A 11 11.64 19.87 -3.87
C LEU A 11 13.07 19.45 -4.26
N GLN A 12 13.69 18.56 -3.49
CA GLN A 12 15.02 18.05 -3.77
C GLN A 12 15.03 17.17 -5.01
N ILE A 13 14.05 16.27 -5.15
CA ILE A 13 13.88 15.43 -6.35
C ILE A 13 13.70 16.29 -7.61
N LEU A 14 12.86 17.33 -7.53
CA LEU A 14 12.67 18.27 -8.65
C LEU A 14 13.98 18.95 -9.07
N ARG A 15 14.74 19.47 -8.10
CA ARG A 15 16.03 20.09 -8.37
C ARG A 15 17.02 19.11 -8.99
N ASP A 16 17.08 17.88 -8.49
CA ASP A 16 18.02 16.87 -9.02
C ASP A 16 17.63 16.38 -10.43
N ILE A 17 16.33 16.45 -10.80
CA ILE A 17 15.85 16.26 -12.16
C ILE A 17 16.24 17.44 -13.06
N GLU A 18 16.00 18.68 -12.62
CA GLU A 18 16.33 19.90 -13.37
C GLU A 18 17.84 20.07 -13.57
N ASP A 19 18.65 19.67 -12.58
CA ASP A 19 20.12 19.67 -12.63
C ASP A 19 20.69 18.52 -13.49
N GLY A 20 19.83 17.65 -14.02
CA GLY A 20 20.21 16.56 -14.93
C GLY A 20 21.07 15.47 -14.28
N LYS A 21 21.03 15.35 -12.95
CA LYS A 21 21.81 14.35 -12.20
C LYS A 21 21.40 12.91 -12.51
N TYR A 22 20.14 12.70 -12.87
CA TYR A 22 19.64 11.38 -13.26
C TYR A 22 19.90 11.11 -14.74
N LYS A 23 20.90 10.28 -15.03
CA LYS A 23 21.14 9.73 -16.38
C LYS A 23 20.41 8.40 -16.54
N SER A 24 19.79 8.21 -17.70
CA SER A 24 19.17 6.93 -18.05
C SER A 24 20.24 5.84 -18.10
N VAL A 25 19.99 4.73 -17.41
CA VAL A 25 20.86 3.55 -17.46
C VAL A 25 20.80 2.92 -18.85
N ASP A 26 21.95 2.47 -19.37
CA ASP A 26 22.07 1.89 -20.72
C ASP A 26 21.12 0.71 -20.96
N ASN A 27 20.72 -0.01 -19.91
CA ASN A 27 19.84 -1.17 -19.99
C ASN A 27 18.41 -0.91 -19.45
N LEU A 28 17.84 0.25 -19.79
CA LEU A 28 16.54 0.72 -19.32
C LEU A 28 15.40 -0.31 -19.48
N LYS A 29 15.33 -1.00 -20.62
CA LYS A 29 14.29 -2.03 -20.88
C LYS A 29 14.38 -3.19 -19.90
N GLU A 30 15.58 -3.64 -19.58
CA GLU A 30 15.80 -4.78 -18.70
C GLU A 30 15.62 -4.41 -17.23
N VAL A 31 16.01 -3.20 -16.84
CA VAL A 31 15.74 -2.65 -15.50
C VAL A 31 14.24 -2.47 -15.27
N ILE A 32 13.50 -1.93 -16.26
CA ILE A 32 12.03 -1.85 -16.18
C ILE A 32 11.42 -3.24 -16.08
N LYS A 33 11.91 -4.21 -16.84
CA LYS A 33 11.43 -5.60 -16.77
C LYS A 33 11.66 -6.19 -15.37
N ARG A 34 12.87 -6.07 -14.82
CA ARG A 34 13.20 -6.54 -13.46
C ARG A 34 12.38 -5.83 -12.39
N ALA A 35 12.22 -4.52 -12.48
CA ALA A 35 11.42 -3.74 -11.53
C ALA A 35 9.94 -4.16 -11.56
N ARG A 36 9.38 -4.38 -12.76
CA ARG A 36 8.01 -4.92 -12.93
C ARG A 36 7.88 -6.33 -12.37
N GLU A 37 8.88 -7.18 -12.59
CA GLU A 37 8.87 -8.56 -12.11
C GLU A 37 9.02 -8.62 -10.59
N ALA A 38 9.91 -7.81 -10.00
CA ALA A 38 10.03 -7.63 -8.55
C ALA A 38 8.74 -7.11 -7.92
N ALA A 39 8.13 -6.07 -8.51
CA ALA A 39 6.85 -5.54 -8.05
C ALA A 39 5.75 -6.60 -8.10
N ARG A 40 5.63 -7.35 -9.20
CA ARG A 40 4.68 -8.48 -9.32
C ARG A 40 4.95 -9.56 -8.27
N ASN A 41 6.20 -9.97 -8.09
CA ASN A 41 6.58 -11.03 -7.15
C ASN A 41 6.34 -10.65 -5.69
N THR A 42 6.46 -9.38 -5.34
CA THR A 42 6.17 -8.87 -3.99
C THR A 42 4.67 -8.70 -3.76
N LEU A 43 3.93 -8.21 -4.77
CA LEU A 43 2.48 -7.96 -4.66
C LEU A 43 1.63 -9.24 -4.72
N LEU A 44 2.11 -10.29 -5.39
CA LEU A 44 1.31 -11.50 -5.67
C LEU A 44 1.49 -12.64 -4.66
N LYS A 45 2.41 -12.52 -3.67
CA LYS A 45 2.57 -13.55 -2.63
C LYS A 45 1.44 -13.45 -1.60
N THR A 46 0.27 -13.95 -1.96
CA THR A 46 -0.87 -14.09 -1.06
C THR A 46 -0.84 -15.46 -0.37
N LYS A 47 -0.90 -15.49 0.96
CA LYS A 47 -1.06 -16.73 1.75
C LYS A 47 -2.42 -16.73 2.43
N ASN A 48 -3.14 -17.85 2.33
CA ASN A 48 -4.41 -18.01 3.02
C ASN A 48 -4.19 -18.17 4.54
N ILE A 49 -4.99 -17.44 5.32
CA ILE A 49 -5.00 -17.51 6.79
C ILE A 49 -6.42 -17.87 7.23
N ASN A 50 -6.58 -18.91 8.04
CA ASN A 50 -7.87 -19.26 8.64
C ASN A 50 -7.93 -18.69 10.06
N ILE A 51 -8.90 -17.81 10.33
CA ILE A 51 -9.09 -17.18 11.64
C ILE A 51 -10.45 -17.62 12.19
N ARG A 52 -10.46 -18.20 13.39
CA ARG A 52 -11.70 -18.53 14.09
C ARG A 52 -12.16 -17.30 14.86
N LEU A 53 -13.37 -16.84 14.58
CA LEU A 53 -14.01 -15.70 15.24
C LEU A 53 -15.37 -16.11 15.82
N PRO A 54 -15.79 -15.52 16.95
CA PRO A 54 -17.15 -15.68 17.44
C PRO A 54 -18.17 -15.22 16.41
N TYR A 55 -19.29 -15.93 16.29
CA TYR A 55 -20.35 -15.59 15.32
C TYR A 55 -20.86 -14.15 15.48
N LYS A 56 -20.98 -13.68 16.73
CA LYS A 56 -21.41 -12.31 17.05
C LYS A 56 -20.47 -11.25 16.47
N ASP A 57 -19.17 -11.52 16.43
CA ASP A 57 -18.17 -10.57 15.92
C ASP A 57 -18.15 -10.55 14.38
N ILE A 58 -18.37 -11.71 13.75
CA ILE A 58 -18.56 -11.79 12.30
C ILE A 58 -19.77 -10.94 11.86
N GLN A 59 -20.88 -11.01 12.60
CA GLN A 59 -22.07 -10.22 12.32
C GLN A 59 -21.81 -8.71 12.46
N LYS A 60 -21.11 -8.29 13.51
CA LYS A 60 -20.70 -6.88 13.68
C LYS A 60 -19.77 -6.40 12.56
N LEU A 61 -18.80 -7.22 12.14
CA LEU A 61 -17.91 -6.90 11.03
C LEU A 61 -18.68 -6.74 9.71
N LYS A 62 -19.65 -7.63 9.44
CA LYS A 62 -20.52 -7.52 8.26
C LYS A 62 -21.35 -6.24 8.27
N ALA A 63 -21.92 -5.88 9.43
CA ALA A 63 -22.67 -4.64 9.58
C ALA A 63 -21.79 -3.41 9.28
N LYS A 64 -20.62 -3.30 9.91
CA LYS A 64 -19.67 -2.20 9.66
C LYS A 64 -19.19 -2.12 8.21
N ALA A 65 -18.98 -3.27 7.58
CA ALA A 65 -18.58 -3.31 6.17
C ALA A 65 -19.71 -2.84 5.25
N ALA A 66 -20.95 -3.25 5.53
CA ALA A 66 -22.14 -2.81 4.80
C ALA A 66 -22.36 -1.29 4.91
N GLU A 67 -22.16 -0.71 6.10
CA GLU A 67 -22.21 0.75 6.29
C GLU A 67 -21.23 1.51 5.40
N ASN A 68 -20.06 0.92 5.12
CA ASN A 68 -19.02 1.50 4.27
C ASN A 68 -19.13 1.06 2.79
N ASN A 69 -20.19 0.33 2.39
CA ASN A 69 -20.35 -0.27 1.06
C ASN A 69 -19.17 -1.15 0.62
N LEU A 70 -18.57 -1.88 1.57
CA LEU A 70 -17.42 -2.76 1.34
C LEU A 70 -17.73 -4.21 1.71
N PRO A 71 -17.11 -5.20 1.04
CA PRO A 71 -17.11 -6.57 1.52
C PRO A 71 -16.43 -6.67 2.88
N TYR A 72 -16.95 -7.51 3.78
CA TYR A 72 -16.38 -7.68 5.12
C TYR A 72 -14.95 -8.23 5.08
N GLN A 73 -14.61 -9.06 4.08
CA GLN A 73 -13.25 -9.56 3.88
C GLN A 73 -12.29 -8.40 3.58
N THR A 74 -12.70 -7.44 2.74
CA THR A 74 -11.91 -6.26 2.40
C THR A 74 -11.67 -5.40 3.63
N LEU A 75 -12.69 -5.20 4.47
CA LEU A 75 -12.54 -4.47 5.74
C LEU A 75 -11.50 -5.14 6.65
N ILE A 76 -11.57 -6.47 6.80
CA ILE A 76 -10.60 -7.23 7.61
C ILE A 76 -9.19 -7.09 7.04
N SER A 77 -9.01 -7.21 5.72
CA SER A 77 -7.70 -7.03 5.08
C SER A 77 -7.14 -5.62 5.26
N MET A 78 -7.99 -4.58 5.23
CA MET A 78 -7.55 -3.21 5.49
C MET A 78 -7.12 -3.01 6.93
N LEU A 79 -7.89 -3.51 7.90
CA LEU A 79 -7.53 -3.45 9.32
C LEU A 79 -6.19 -4.15 9.59
N LEU A 80 -5.99 -5.34 9.03
CA LEU A 80 -4.72 -6.06 9.15
C LEU A 80 -3.55 -5.25 8.58
N ARG A 81 -3.72 -4.64 7.41
CA ARG A 81 -2.69 -3.81 6.78
C ARG A 81 -2.37 -2.56 7.59
N GLN A 82 -3.40 -1.85 8.08
CA GLN A 82 -3.22 -0.68 8.93
C GLN A 82 -2.51 -1.04 10.24
N TYR A 83 -2.85 -2.18 10.83
CA TYR A 83 -2.16 -2.69 12.01
C TYR A 83 -0.68 -3.03 11.72
N THR A 84 -0.39 -3.74 10.62
CA THR A 84 1.00 -4.08 10.28
C THR A 84 1.85 -2.89 9.87
N ASN A 85 1.23 -1.85 9.31
CA ASN A 85 1.91 -0.61 8.92
C ASN A 85 2.14 0.34 10.12
N GLY A 86 1.56 0.04 11.29
CA GLY A 86 1.67 0.88 12.49
C GLY A 86 0.67 2.03 12.55
N ASP A 87 -0.30 2.11 11.61
CA ASP A 87 -1.37 3.12 11.61
C ASP A 87 -2.37 2.89 12.77
N ILE A 88 -2.46 1.64 13.26
CA ILE A 88 -3.30 1.24 14.39
C ILE A 88 -2.42 0.53 15.43
N SER A 89 -2.49 0.98 16.68
CA SER A 89 -1.91 0.26 17.82
C SER A 89 -2.99 -0.57 18.53
N ILE A 90 -2.67 -1.84 18.77
CA ILE A 90 -3.46 -2.72 19.65
C ILE A 90 -2.64 -2.82 20.94
N THR A 91 -3.23 -2.37 22.05
CA THR A 91 -2.66 -2.63 23.38
C THR A 91 -2.87 -4.10 23.72
N LEU A 92 -1.77 -4.81 23.96
CA LEU A 92 -1.74 -6.22 24.36
C LEU A 92 -1.86 -6.36 25.89
#